data_AF-A0A352AQU4-F1
#
_entry.id   AF-A0A352AQU4-F1
#
_cell.length_a   1.000
_cell.length_b   1.000
_cell.length_c   1.000
_cell.angle_alpha   90.00
_cell.angle_beta   90.00
_cell.angle_gamma   90.00
#
_symmetry.space_group_name_H-M   'P 1'
#
loop_
_entity.id
_entity.type
_entity.pdbx_description
1 polymer ?
#
loop_
_entity_poly.entity_id
_entity_poly.type
_entity_poly.pdbx_seq_one_letter_code
_entity_poly.pdbx_strand_id
1 'polypeptide(L)'
;MHRRNFIQYSAIGTAAFLLSLTKLNSHPAEAFVSTTVSQQPLYDWIFLYWMPYDNDLTQWGEPILDMLAKGVQSNNILVIVQSKLWGDKQLSRHIITSQKRDSQKLTITNSASEPAFAEYLNWAQSQFQAKKWAIAILGHGGNLDQISPDDHPLPDNSSGTQWMNIQKLSEAIANFNRQVDRRVELFFFQNCNKGTIEANYTLREAAKYTLSSQFLLGAPNYYYEPLLHFLGHNPEIHGGQLAEKIMEFEPLTMYQSYTAIDNQAMASLPSKINPVINSILAANVDSIQTNTLATYDYIGDRFVDAVTFFDTITTQSKADREPYNEFIKFLNDSLIYKVQKQGILMGSRKRHQNYSGLGIFYPQSKAELEKYQYLPVFSELKLAELFDAILVR
;
A
#
# COMPACT_ATOMS: atom_id res chain seq x y z
N MET A 1 -12.28 -21.96 -59.21
CA MET A 1 -12.04 -23.36 -59.64
C MET A 1 -11.42 -24.12 -58.47
N HIS A 2 -12.05 -25.24 -58.09
CA HIS A 2 -11.56 -26.41 -57.32
C HIS A 2 -10.77 -26.22 -56.00
N ARG A 3 -11.35 -26.62 -54.84
CA ARG A 3 -11.35 -27.97 -54.19
C ARG A 3 -9.94 -28.33 -53.66
N ARG A 4 -9.69 -28.70 -52.39
CA ARG A 4 -10.28 -29.68 -51.42
C ARG A 4 -9.61 -29.40 -50.04
N ASN A 5 -10.24 -29.37 -48.86
CA ASN A 5 -10.99 -30.36 -48.07
C ASN A 5 -10.29 -31.70 -47.73
N PHE A 6 -9.96 -31.83 -46.43
CA PHE A 6 -10.34 -32.90 -45.48
C PHE A 6 -10.20 -34.39 -45.87
N ILE A 7 -9.52 -35.14 -45.01
CA ILE A 7 -9.62 -36.61 -44.80
C ILE A 7 -9.46 -36.80 -43.27
N GLN A 8 -10.46 -37.20 -42.47
CA GLN A 8 -11.11 -38.53 -42.30
C GLN A 8 -10.16 -39.61 -41.71
N TYR A 9 -10.49 -40.53 -40.81
CA TYR A 9 -11.70 -40.94 -40.09
C TYR A 9 -11.30 -41.91 -38.95
N SER A 10 -12.10 -41.96 -37.89
CA SER A 10 -12.69 -43.14 -37.21
C SER A 10 -11.89 -44.41 -36.91
N ALA A 11 -12.00 -44.94 -35.68
CA ALA A 11 -12.94 -46.03 -35.34
C ALA A 11 -12.51 -46.87 -34.11
N ILE A 12 -13.50 -47.05 -33.24
CA ILE A 12 -13.62 -47.94 -32.08
C ILE A 12 -13.46 -49.42 -32.47
N GLY A 13 -12.88 -50.23 -31.57
CA GLY A 13 -12.98 -51.68 -31.58
C GLY A 13 -12.92 -52.27 -30.17
N THR A 14 -14.00 -52.95 -29.77
CA THR A 14 -14.22 -53.68 -28.50
C THR A 14 -14.00 -55.19 -28.66
N ALA A 15 -13.92 -55.88 -27.50
CA ALA A 15 -14.05 -57.34 -27.24
C ALA A 15 -12.74 -58.15 -27.36
N ALA A 16 -12.42 -59.16 -26.53
CA ALA A 16 -13.01 -59.73 -25.32
C ALA A 16 -11.99 -60.66 -24.61
N PHE A 17 -12.24 -60.90 -23.31
CA PHE A 17 -11.95 -62.07 -22.46
C PHE A 17 -10.99 -63.18 -22.95
N LEU A 18 -9.99 -63.48 -22.11
CA LEU A 18 -9.60 -64.84 -21.75
C LEU A 18 -9.09 -64.88 -20.30
N LEU A 19 -9.85 -65.57 -19.46
CA LEU A 19 -9.51 -65.94 -18.09
C LEU A 19 -8.41 -67.01 -18.12
N SER A 20 -7.34 -66.82 -17.34
CA SER A 20 -6.60 -67.95 -16.78
C SER A 20 -6.34 -67.70 -15.29
N LEU A 21 -6.93 -68.56 -14.48
CA LEU A 21 -6.72 -68.66 -13.04
C LEU A 21 -5.47 -69.50 -12.80
N THR A 22 -4.43 -68.89 -12.22
CA THR A 22 -3.46 -69.62 -11.39
C THR A 22 -3.24 -68.84 -10.11
N LYS A 23 -3.67 -69.44 -8.99
CA LYS A 23 -3.36 -69.01 -7.63
C LYS A 23 -1.92 -69.41 -7.32
N LEU A 24 -1.04 -68.44 -7.07
CA LEU A 24 0.07 -68.61 -6.15
C LEU A 24 0.21 -67.36 -5.28
N ASN A 25 0.28 -67.60 -3.97
CA ASN A 25 0.49 -66.62 -2.92
C ASN A 25 1.78 -65.82 -3.15
N SER A 26 1.67 -64.50 -3.21
CA SER A 26 2.70 -63.59 -2.71
C SER A 26 2.07 -62.23 -2.44
N HIS A 27 2.31 -61.72 -1.23
CA HIS A 27 1.91 -60.45 -0.64
C HIS A 27 1.61 -59.31 -1.63
N PRO A 28 0.55 -58.49 -1.42
CA PRO A 28 0.48 -57.20 -2.06
C PRO A 28 1.61 -56.35 -1.46
N ALA A 29 2.63 -56.07 -2.27
CA ALA A 29 3.48 -54.93 -2.03
C ALA A 29 2.57 -53.70 -2.14
N GLU A 30 2.23 -53.12 -0.99
CA GLU A 30 1.71 -51.77 -0.92
C GLU A 30 2.76 -50.87 -1.56
N ALA A 31 2.51 -50.48 -2.81
CA ALA A 31 3.22 -49.37 -3.42
C ALA A 31 2.83 -48.13 -2.62
N PHE A 32 3.65 -47.81 -1.62
CA PHE A 32 3.71 -46.49 -1.02
C PHE A 32 4.03 -45.51 -2.15
N VAL A 33 2.99 -44.91 -2.72
CA VAL A 33 3.13 -43.66 -3.47
C VAL A 33 3.50 -42.63 -2.41
N SER A 34 4.79 -42.50 -2.15
CA SER A 34 5.35 -41.38 -1.42
C SER A 34 5.20 -40.16 -2.32
N THR A 35 4.01 -39.55 -2.32
CA THR A 35 3.85 -38.16 -2.71
C THR A 35 4.60 -37.33 -1.68
N THR A 36 5.90 -37.15 -1.90
CA THR A 36 6.62 -36.02 -1.31
C THR A 36 5.96 -34.77 -1.87
N VAL A 37 4.92 -34.30 -1.18
CA VAL A 37 4.50 -32.91 -1.25
C VAL A 37 5.73 -32.13 -0.81
N SER A 38 6.46 -31.58 -1.76
CA SER A 38 7.49 -30.59 -1.48
C SER A 38 6.80 -29.47 -0.69
N GLN A 39 6.93 -29.49 0.63
CA GLN A 39 6.41 -28.41 1.46
C GLN A 39 7.08 -27.14 0.98
N GLN A 40 6.26 -26.19 0.51
CA GLN A 40 6.74 -24.86 0.16
C GLN A 40 7.48 -24.29 1.39
N PRO A 41 8.65 -23.66 1.21
CA PRO A 41 9.38 -23.08 2.33
C PRO A 41 8.52 -22.04 3.05
N LEU A 42 8.52 -22.09 4.39
CA LEU A 42 7.89 -21.08 5.23
C LEU A 42 8.89 -19.96 5.50
N TYR A 43 8.66 -18.78 4.90
CA TYR A 43 9.50 -17.61 5.12
C TYR A 43 9.15 -16.92 6.44
N ASP A 44 10.15 -16.31 7.08
CA ASP A 44 9.91 -15.42 8.21
C ASP A 44 9.23 -14.13 7.72
N TRP A 45 9.71 -13.59 6.60
CA TRP A 45 9.17 -12.40 5.96
C TRP A 45 9.04 -12.56 4.44
N ILE A 46 7.93 -12.07 3.90
CA ILE A 46 7.78 -11.83 2.46
C ILE A 46 7.45 -10.36 2.24
N PHE A 47 8.21 -9.71 1.35
CA PHE A 47 7.96 -8.35 0.90
C PHE A 47 7.34 -8.35 -0.48
N LEU A 48 6.23 -7.63 -0.63
CA LEU A 48 5.54 -7.41 -1.89
C LEU A 48 5.68 -5.94 -2.29
N TYR A 49 6.48 -5.68 -3.31
CA TYR A 49 6.63 -4.35 -3.90
C TYR A 49 5.81 -4.23 -5.18
N TRP A 50 5.03 -3.15 -5.30
CA TRP A 50 4.35 -2.76 -6.54
C TRP A 50 4.99 -1.48 -7.10
N MET A 51 5.57 -1.57 -8.29
CA MET A 51 6.42 -0.54 -8.90
C MET A 51 5.93 -0.13 -10.31
N PRO A 52 4.81 0.61 -10.41
CA PRO A 52 4.29 1.19 -11.65
C PRO A 52 5.11 2.44 -12.01
N TYR A 53 6.24 2.20 -12.68
CA TYR A 53 7.25 3.18 -13.07
C TYR A 53 7.24 3.41 -14.59
N ASP A 54 6.13 3.15 -15.26
CA ASP A 54 5.89 3.61 -16.62
C ASP A 54 5.49 5.09 -16.60
N ASN A 55 6.47 5.88 -16.15
CA ASN A 55 6.48 7.32 -15.95
C ASN A 55 7.95 7.77 -15.77
N ASP A 56 8.19 9.01 -15.37
CA ASP A 56 9.53 9.59 -15.19
C ASP A 56 10.36 8.99 -14.03
N LEU A 57 9.79 8.12 -13.20
CA LEU A 57 10.53 7.36 -12.17
C LEU A 57 11.23 6.11 -12.72
N THR A 58 11.00 5.74 -13.99
CA THR A 58 11.58 4.56 -14.66
C THR A 58 13.07 4.36 -14.41
N GLN A 59 13.85 5.45 -14.42
CA GLN A 59 15.31 5.44 -14.24
C GLN A 59 15.75 4.86 -12.90
N TRP A 60 14.85 4.80 -11.91
CA TRP A 60 15.10 4.28 -10.57
C TRP A 60 14.71 2.82 -10.40
N GLY A 61 13.98 2.22 -11.35
CA GLY A 61 13.44 0.87 -11.25
C GLY A 61 14.52 -0.21 -11.09
N GLU A 62 15.44 -0.31 -12.05
CA GLU A 62 16.55 -1.29 -11.97
C GLU A 62 17.49 -1.04 -10.77
N PRO A 63 17.91 0.20 -10.46
CA PRO A 63 18.66 0.47 -9.23
C PRO A 63 18.00 -0.05 -7.95
N ILE A 64 16.67 0.08 -7.82
CA ILE A 64 15.93 -0.46 -6.67
C ILE A 64 15.94 -1.99 -6.69
N LEU A 65 15.71 -2.61 -7.84
CA LEU A 65 15.76 -4.07 -7.98
C LEU A 65 17.14 -4.64 -7.61
N ASP A 66 18.21 -3.92 -7.95
CA ASP A 66 19.58 -4.29 -7.57
C ASP A 66 19.83 -4.15 -6.06
N MET A 67 19.34 -3.08 -5.42
CA MET A 67 19.44 -2.91 -3.96
C MET A 67 18.66 -4.01 -3.21
N LEU A 68 17.47 -4.35 -3.71
CA LEU A 68 16.68 -5.47 -3.17
C LEU A 68 17.45 -6.79 -3.30
N ALA A 69 18.01 -7.09 -4.47
CA ALA A 69 18.78 -8.31 -4.72
C ALA A 69 20.04 -8.41 -3.84
N LYS A 70 20.75 -7.30 -3.61
CA LYS A 70 21.91 -7.26 -2.72
C LYS A 70 21.54 -7.43 -1.24
N GLY A 71 20.37 -6.91 -0.85
CA GLY A 71 19.89 -6.95 0.53
C GLY A 71 19.38 -8.33 0.97
N VAL A 72 18.77 -9.11 0.07
CA VAL A 72 18.34 -10.48 0.39
C VAL A 72 19.55 -11.40 0.44
N GLN A 73 20.09 -11.64 1.64
CA GLN A 73 21.23 -12.54 1.85
C GLN A 73 20.86 -13.82 2.63
N SER A 74 19.69 -13.84 3.26
CA SER A 74 19.20 -14.95 4.07
C SER A 74 18.10 -15.74 3.36
N ASN A 75 18.00 -17.03 3.66
CA ASN A 75 16.99 -17.93 3.05
C ASN A 75 15.59 -17.81 3.67
N ASN A 76 15.47 -17.05 4.76
CA ASN A 76 14.21 -16.84 5.48
C ASN A 76 13.42 -15.60 5.00
N ILE A 77 13.95 -14.85 4.03
CA ILE A 77 13.30 -13.69 3.43
C ILE A 77 13.05 -13.95 1.94
N LEU A 78 11.86 -13.58 1.48
CA LEU A 78 11.54 -13.51 0.06
C LEU A 78 11.15 -12.07 -0.30
N VAL A 79 11.66 -11.58 -1.42
CA VAL A 79 11.21 -10.31 -2.00
C VAL A 79 10.56 -10.61 -3.35
N ILE A 80 9.38 -10.04 -3.57
CA ILE A 80 8.67 -10.12 -4.83
C ILE A 80 8.37 -8.68 -5.29
N VAL A 81 8.63 -8.41 -6.56
CA VAL A 81 8.36 -7.10 -7.17
C VAL A 81 7.55 -7.31 -8.43
N GLN A 82 6.41 -6.63 -8.55
CA GLN A 82 5.76 -6.43 -9.85
C GLN A 82 6.00 -5.01 -10.33
N SER A 83 6.66 -4.87 -11.47
CA SER A 83 7.08 -3.57 -12.01
C SER A 83 6.71 -3.42 -13.48
N LYS A 84 6.45 -2.18 -13.90
CA LYS A 84 6.45 -1.79 -15.31
C LYS A 84 7.33 -0.57 -15.42
N LEU A 85 8.38 -0.63 -16.23
CA LEU A 85 9.27 0.49 -16.48
C LEU A 85 8.87 1.18 -17.78
N TRP A 86 9.20 2.46 -17.95
CA TRP A 86 8.98 3.16 -19.21
C TRP A 86 9.57 2.39 -20.39
N GLY A 87 8.76 2.17 -21.42
CA GLY A 87 9.13 1.41 -22.62
C GLY A 87 8.87 -0.11 -22.51
N ASP A 88 8.56 -0.63 -21.31
CA ASP A 88 8.03 -1.98 -21.19
C ASP A 88 6.58 -2.02 -21.69
N LYS A 89 6.28 -2.98 -22.58
CA LYS A 89 4.91 -3.22 -23.04
C LYS A 89 4.02 -3.89 -21.98
N GLN A 90 4.63 -4.50 -20.98
CA GLN A 90 4.02 -5.47 -20.07
C GLN A 90 4.66 -5.39 -18.67
N LEU A 91 3.88 -5.70 -17.64
CA LEU A 91 4.38 -5.91 -16.29
C LEU A 91 5.43 -7.03 -16.27
N SER A 92 6.42 -6.86 -15.41
CA SER A 92 7.42 -7.86 -15.07
C SER A 92 7.24 -8.26 -13.62
N ARG A 93 7.34 -9.56 -13.33
CA ARG A 93 7.35 -10.09 -11.96
C ARG A 93 8.74 -10.61 -11.66
N HIS A 94 9.36 -10.06 -10.63
CA HIS A 94 10.68 -10.43 -10.14
C HIS A 94 10.54 -11.19 -8.82
N ILE A 95 11.20 -12.34 -8.71
CA ILE A 95 11.27 -13.14 -7.48
C ILE A 95 12.73 -13.14 -7.04
N ILE A 96 12.99 -12.57 -5.87
CA ILE A 96 14.32 -12.32 -5.35
C ILE A 96 14.53 -13.13 -4.08
N THR A 97 15.51 -14.01 -4.13
CA THR A 97 16.00 -14.87 -3.05
C THR A 97 17.48 -14.59 -2.83
N SER A 98 18.07 -15.14 -1.78
CA SER A 98 19.50 -15.00 -1.51
C SER A 98 20.41 -15.66 -2.55
N GLN A 99 19.87 -16.58 -3.35
CA GLN A 99 20.63 -17.26 -4.41
C GLN A 99 20.45 -16.60 -5.78
N LYS A 100 19.29 -16.02 -6.06
CA LYS A 100 18.92 -15.58 -7.41
C LYS A 100 17.82 -14.53 -7.43
N ARG A 101 17.83 -13.75 -8.52
CA ARG A 101 16.75 -12.87 -9.00
C ARG A 101 16.21 -13.44 -10.31
N ASP A 102 15.02 -14.03 -10.25
CA ASP A 102 14.29 -14.48 -11.44
C ASP A 102 13.33 -13.38 -11.92
N SER A 103 13.08 -13.30 -13.23
CA SER A 103 12.14 -12.35 -13.81
C SER A 103 11.28 -13.01 -14.89
N GLN A 104 9.98 -12.70 -14.91
CA GLN A 104 9.05 -13.11 -15.95
C GLN A 104 8.19 -11.94 -16.43
N LYS A 105 7.96 -11.85 -17.74
CA LYS A 105 6.97 -10.91 -18.30
C LYS A 105 5.56 -11.49 -18.15
N LEU A 106 4.60 -10.63 -17.83
CA LEU A 106 3.18 -10.97 -17.67
C LEU A 106 2.38 -10.45 -18.85
N THR A 107 1.22 -11.04 -19.13
CA THR A 107 0.34 -10.55 -20.21
C THR A 107 -0.35 -9.22 -19.89
N ILE A 108 -0.21 -8.71 -18.66
CA ILE A 108 -0.85 -7.50 -18.18
C ILE A 108 0.00 -6.29 -18.57
N THR A 109 -0.64 -5.27 -19.15
CA THR A 109 0.04 -4.06 -19.64
C THR A 109 -0.12 -2.86 -18.73
N ASN A 110 -1.24 -2.78 -17.99
CA ASN A 110 -1.56 -1.62 -17.17
C ASN A 110 -1.08 -1.81 -15.73
N SER A 111 -0.07 -1.05 -15.33
CA SER A 111 0.51 -1.04 -13.99
C SER A 111 -0.26 -0.17 -12.99
N ALA A 112 -1.18 0.66 -13.47
CA ALA A 112 -2.18 1.38 -12.67
C ALA A 112 -3.52 0.62 -12.53
N SER A 113 -3.54 -0.68 -12.85
CA SER A 113 -4.72 -1.54 -12.74
C SER A 113 -4.85 -2.15 -11.34
N GLU A 114 -5.86 -1.76 -10.58
CA GLU A 114 -6.12 -2.36 -9.27
C GLU A 114 -6.50 -3.86 -9.36
N PRO A 115 -7.24 -4.32 -10.37
CA PRO A 115 -7.43 -5.76 -10.60
C PRO A 115 -6.11 -6.52 -10.81
N ALA A 116 -5.14 -5.94 -11.51
CA ALA A 116 -3.82 -6.55 -11.70
C ALA A 116 -3.03 -6.63 -10.38
N PHE A 117 -3.13 -5.59 -9.55
CA PHE A 117 -2.55 -5.60 -8.22
C PHE A 117 -3.23 -6.64 -7.31
N ALA A 118 -4.56 -6.79 -7.37
CA ALA A 118 -5.27 -7.84 -6.63
C ALA A 118 -4.85 -9.26 -7.09
N GLU A 119 -4.69 -9.47 -8.41
CA GLU A 119 -4.16 -10.73 -8.96
C GLU A 119 -2.76 -11.01 -8.44
N TYR A 120 -1.88 -10.00 -8.38
CA TYR A 120 -0.55 -10.13 -7.81
C TYR A 120 -0.58 -10.64 -6.36
N LEU A 121 -1.38 -10.01 -5.50
CA LEU A 121 -1.49 -10.42 -4.10
C LEU A 121 -2.02 -11.85 -3.95
N ASN A 122 -3.07 -12.20 -4.69
CA ASN A 122 -3.65 -13.55 -4.69
C ASN A 122 -2.67 -14.59 -5.21
N TRP A 123 -1.93 -14.26 -6.28
CA TRP A 123 -0.88 -15.13 -6.81
C TRP A 123 0.20 -15.36 -5.74
N ALA A 124 0.71 -14.30 -5.10
CA ALA A 124 1.75 -14.43 -4.09
C ALA A 124 1.30 -15.30 -2.90
N GLN A 125 0.06 -15.11 -2.43
CA GLN A 125 -0.55 -15.94 -1.39
C GLN A 125 -0.64 -17.41 -1.79
N SER A 126 -1.00 -17.70 -3.05
CA SER A 126 -1.14 -19.07 -3.54
C SER A 126 0.18 -19.81 -3.70
N GLN A 127 1.28 -19.08 -3.91
CA GLN A 127 2.59 -19.65 -4.20
C GLN A 127 3.48 -19.78 -2.95
N PHE A 128 3.34 -18.89 -1.98
CA PHE A 128 4.28 -18.77 -0.86
C PHE A 128 3.59 -18.69 0.49
N GLN A 129 4.28 -19.17 1.53
CA GLN A 129 3.83 -19.07 2.91
C GLN A 129 4.81 -18.22 3.72
N ALA A 130 4.28 -17.34 4.56
CA ALA A 130 5.07 -16.50 5.44
C ALA A 130 4.49 -16.42 6.85
N LYS A 131 5.36 -16.19 7.82
CA LYS A 131 4.93 -15.73 9.16
C LYS A 131 4.46 -14.29 9.13
N LYS A 132 5.12 -13.43 8.35
CA LYS A 132 4.84 -11.99 8.25
C LYS A 132 4.94 -11.51 6.81
N TRP A 133 4.06 -10.59 6.43
CA TRP A 133 4.05 -9.94 5.13
C TRP A 133 4.24 -8.44 5.29
N ALA A 134 4.99 -7.84 4.38
CA ALA A 134 5.07 -6.40 4.19
C ALA A 134 4.70 -6.05 2.74
N ILE A 135 3.93 -4.98 2.56
CA ILE A 135 3.51 -4.52 1.23
C ILE A 135 3.96 -3.07 1.08
N ALA A 136 4.59 -2.73 -0.04
CA ALA A 136 4.99 -1.37 -0.34
C ALA A 136 4.52 -0.97 -1.75
N ILE A 137 3.90 0.21 -1.85
CA ILE A 137 3.49 0.80 -3.12
C ILE A 137 4.42 1.96 -3.44
N LEU A 138 5.09 1.87 -4.58
CA LEU A 138 6.07 2.84 -5.04
C LEU A 138 5.46 3.68 -6.15
N GLY A 139 5.86 4.95 -6.22
CA GLY A 139 5.55 5.82 -7.35
C GLY A 139 5.12 7.20 -6.90
N HIS A 140 4.56 7.98 -7.81
CA HIS A 140 4.06 9.31 -7.48
C HIS A 140 2.84 9.28 -6.57
N GLY A 141 2.67 10.33 -5.78
CA GLY A 141 1.36 10.69 -5.26
C GLY A 141 0.63 11.53 -6.30
N GLY A 142 -0.69 11.34 -6.42
CA GLY A 142 -1.55 12.23 -7.19
C GLY A 142 -2.41 13.08 -6.25
N ASN A 143 -3.63 13.36 -6.70
CA ASN A 143 -4.72 13.81 -5.83
C ASN A 143 -4.90 12.93 -4.58
N LEU A 144 -5.76 13.36 -3.66
CA LEU A 144 -6.02 12.69 -2.38
C LEU A 144 -6.21 11.18 -2.53
N ASP A 145 -6.99 10.76 -3.52
CA ASP A 145 -7.34 9.37 -3.80
C ASP A 145 -6.48 8.68 -4.86
N GLN A 146 -5.46 9.36 -5.39
CA GLN A 146 -4.63 8.88 -6.49
C GLN A 146 -3.19 8.58 -6.07
N ILE A 147 -2.65 7.50 -6.61
CA ILE A 147 -1.25 7.10 -6.50
C ILE A 147 -0.76 6.45 -7.80
N SER A 148 0.55 6.42 -7.97
CA SER A 148 1.24 5.44 -8.82
C SER A 148 0.71 5.40 -10.27
N PRO A 149 0.94 6.46 -11.06
CA PRO A 149 0.42 6.58 -12.40
C PRO A 149 1.11 5.64 -13.40
N ASP A 150 0.37 5.26 -14.44
CA ASP A 150 0.87 4.63 -15.65
C ASP A 150 0.58 5.57 -16.82
N ASP A 151 1.63 6.10 -17.46
CA ASP A 151 1.52 7.04 -18.58
C ASP A 151 1.19 6.32 -19.90
N HIS A 152 1.38 4.99 -19.97
CA HIS A 152 1.09 4.17 -21.16
C HIS A 152 0.33 2.89 -20.79
N PRO A 153 -0.87 2.97 -20.18
CA PRO A 153 -1.58 1.80 -19.65
C PRO A 153 -1.95 0.77 -20.74
N LEU A 154 -2.03 1.22 -21.99
CA LEU A 154 -2.31 0.41 -23.16
C LEU A 154 -1.14 0.46 -24.14
N PRO A 155 -0.68 -0.69 -24.68
CA PRO A 155 0.54 -0.76 -25.49
C PRO A 155 0.44 -0.03 -26.83
N ASP A 156 -0.76 0.18 -27.35
CA ASP A 156 -1.02 0.76 -28.68
C ASP A 156 -1.85 2.06 -28.64
N ASN A 157 -2.14 2.60 -27.46
CA ASN A 157 -2.88 3.86 -27.30
C ASN A 157 -2.16 4.80 -26.33
N SER A 158 -1.76 5.96 -26.84
CA SER A 158 -1.04 6.99 -26.09
C SER A 158 -1.95 8.00 -25.37
N SER A 159 -3.28 7.79 -25.31
CA SER A 159 -4.17 8.78 -24.69
C SER A 159 -4.52 8.42 -23.24
N GLY A 160 -3.71 8.98 -22.34
CA GLY A 160 -4.10 9.28 -20.96
C GLY A 160 -3.33 8.51 -19.90
N THR A 161 -2.72 9.26 -18.98
CA THR A 161 -2.20 8.73 -17.71
C THR A 161 -3.35 8.15 -16.89
N GLN A 162 -3.21 6.89 -16.45
CA GLN A 162 -4.11 6.27 -15.50
C GLN A 162 -3.49 6.28 -14.11
N TRP A 163 -4.26 6.64 -13.08
CA TRP A 163 -3.85 6.59 -11.68
C TRP A 163 -4.52 5.41 -10.98
N MET A 164 -3.83 4.78 -10.03
CA MET A 164 -4.46 3.85 -9.10
C MET A 164 -5.28 4.62 -8.06
N ASN A 165 -6.42 4.06 -7.69
CA ASN A 165 -7.29 4.60 -6.66
C ASN A 165 -7.05 3.94 -5.28
N ILE A 166 -6.89 4.76 -4.23
CA ILE A 166 -6.57 4.27 -2.88
C ILE A 166 -7.65 3.38 -2.26
N GLN A 167 -8.94 3.59 -2.57
CA GLN A 167 -10.02 2.81 -2.00
C GLN A 167 -10.00 1.39 -2.58
N LYS A 168 -9.91 1.27 -3.91
CA LYS A 168 -9.79 -0.02 -4.59
C LYS A 168 -8.53 -0.77 -4.17
N LEU A 169 -7.41 -0.05 -4.01
CA LEU A 169 -6.20 -0.63 -3.44
C LEU A 169 -6.47 -1.19 -2.03
N SER A 170 -7.12 -0.42 -1.16
CA SER A 170 -7.45 -0.85 0.20
C SER A 170 -8.30 -2.10 0.23
N GLU A 171 -9.30 -2.20 -0.65
CA GLU A 171 -10.15 -3.38 -0.78
C GLU A 171 -9.33 -4.62 -1.15
N ALA A 172 -8.41 -4.51 -2.12
CA ALA A 172 -7.53 -5.60 -2.52
C ALA A 172 -6.62 -6.05 -1.36
N ILE A 173 -6.00 -5.10 -0.65
CA ILE A 173 -5.08 -5.43 0.45
C ILE A 173 -5.84 -5.98 1.65
N ALA A 174 -6.98 -5.41 2.03
CA ALA A 174 -7.77 -5.91 3.15
C ALA A 174 -8.28 -7.34 2.88
N ASN A 175 -8.64 -7.65 1.64
CA ASN A 175 -8.96 -9.01 1.20
C ASN A 175 -7.76 -9.95 1.37
N PHE A 176 -6.60 -9.58 0.83
CA PHE A 176 -5.37 -10.35 0.99
C PHE A 176 -4.99 -10.56 2.47
N ASN A 177 -5.03 -9.49 3.27
CA ASN A 177 -4.70 -9.52 4.69
C ASN A 177 -5.60 -10.51 5.45
N ARG A 178 -6.89 -10.63 5.10
CA ARG A 178 -7.77 -11.68 5.64
C ARG A 178 -7.35 -13.08 5.20
N GLN A 179 -6.99 -13.27 3.93
CA GLN A 179 -6.56 -14.58 3.39
C GLN A 179 -5.24 -15.08 4.00
N VAL A 180 -4.39 -14.18 4.49
CA VAL A 180 -3.16 -14.52 5.20
C VAL A 180 -3.32 -14.44 6.73
N ASP A 181 -4.53 -14.58 7.26
CA ASP A 181 -4.83 -14.58 8.70
C ASP A 181 -4.32 -13.33 9.45
N ARG A 182 -4.50 -12.16 8.84
CA ARG A 182 -4.08 -10.85 9.38
C ARG A 182 -2.57 -10.75 9.65
N ARG A 183 -1.75 -11.46 8.85
CA ARG A 183 -0.27 -11.46 8.93
C ARG A 183 0.42 -10.35 8.14
N VAL A 184 -0.31 -9.40 7.56
CA VAL A 184 0.32 -8.20 6.98
C VAL A 184 0.70 -7.26 8.12
N GLU A 185 1.99 -7.23 8.44
CA GLU A 185 2.55 -6.44 9.53
C GLU A 185 2.68 -4.97 9.17
N LEU A 186 3.12 -4.67 7.94
CA LEU A 186 3.37 -3.32 7.48
C LEU A 186 2.84 -3.09 6.07
N PHE A 187 2.09 -2.01 5.89
CA PHE A 187 1.85 -1.39 4.60
C PHE A 187 2.65 -0.09 4.50
N PHE A 188 3.41 0.09 3.43
CA PHE A 188 4.18 1.32 3.20
C PHE A 188 3.67 2.04 1.96
N PHE A 189 3.08 3.22 2.18
CA PHE A 189 2.92 4.23 1.15
C PHE A 189 4.25 4.91 0.86
N GLN A 190 4.96 4.40 -0.13
CA GLN A 190 6.12 5.06 -0.71
C GLN A 190 5.68 5.98 -1.86
N ASN A 191 4.56 6.68 -1.63
CA ASN A 191 4.00 7.72 -2.48
C ASN A 191 3.99 9.03 -1.68
N CYS A 192 4.29 10.14 -2.35
CA CYS A 192 4.27 11.47 -1.75
C CYS A 192 2.88 11.85 -1.21
N ASN A 193 2.84 12.57 -0.09
CA ASN A 193 1.63 13.15 0.49
C ASN A 193 0.48 12.14 0.70
N LYS A 194 0.80 10.98 1.30
CA LYS A 194 -0.18 9.97 1.72
C LYS A 194 -0.21 9.74 3.23
N GLY A 195 0.58 10.51 3.98
CA GLY A 195 0.43 10.72 5.42
C GLY A 195 -0.71 11.67 5.72
N THR A 196 -1.92 11.38 5.26
CA THR A 196 -3.15 12.10 5.59
C THR A 196 -4.13 11.20 6.33
N ILE A 197 -5.05 11.79 7.09
CA ILE A 197 -6.11 11.04 7.79
C ILE A 197 -6.93 10.23 6.80
N GLU A 198 -7.29 10.81 5.65
CA GLU A 198 -8.15 10.18 4.65
C GLU A 198 -7.49 8.93 4.04
N ALA A 199 -6.22 9.05 3.62
CA ALA A 199 -5.49 7.95 3.02
C ALA A 199 -5.26 6.82 4.04
N ASN A 200 -4.80 7.16 5.24
CA ASN A 200 -4.51 6.18 6.28
C ASN A 200 -5.78 5.52 6.83
N TYR A 201 -6.87 6.28 7.03
CA TYR A 201 -8.14 5.72 7.48
C TYR A 201 -8.75 4.79 6.42
N THR A 202 -8.61 5.12 5.14
CA THR A 202 -9.04 4.26 4.03
C THR A 202 -8.32 2.91 4.08
N LEU A 203 -7.06 2.86 4.53
CA LEU A 203 -6.23 1.64 4.62
C LEU A 203 -6.12 1.01 6.00
N ARG A 204 -6.94 1.42 6.97
CA ARG A 204 -6.92 0.88 8.34
C ARG A 204 -7.07 -0.65 8.44
N GLU A 205 -7.59 -1.30 7.41
CA GLU A 205 -7.72 -2.77 7.37
C GLU A 205 -6.59 -3.50 6.61
N ALA A 206 -5.67 -2.74 6.00
CA ALA A 206 -4.67 -3.26 5.09
C ALA A 206 -3.55 -4.03 5.79
N ALA A 207 -3.10 -3.54 6.94
CA ALA A 207 -1.98 -4.09 7.71
C ALA A 207 -2.13 -3.74 9.20
N LYS A 208 -1.25 -4.27 10.06
CA LYS A 208 -1.18 -3.83 11.47
C LYS A 208 -0.66 -2.41 11.61
N TYR A 209 0.35 -2.05 10.80
CA TYR A 209 0.92 -0.71 10.77
C TYR A 209 0.91 -0.14 9.35
N THR A 210 0.77 1.18 9.25
CA THR A 210 0.96 1.92 7.99
C THR A 210 2.12 2.90 8.15
N LEU A 211 3.09 2.85 7.24
CA LEU A 211 4.12 3.87 7.08
C LEU A 211 3.74 4.78 5.90
N SER A 212 3.89 6.09 6.07
CA SER A 212 3.62 7.07 5.02
C SER A 212 4.37 8.38 5.27
N SER A 213 4.33 9.31 4.31
CA SER A 213 4.86 10.67 4.46
C SER A 213 3.74 11.70 4.29
N GLN A 214 3.64 12.63 5.23
CA GLN A 214 2.75 13.80 5.12
C GLN A 214 3.13 14.70 3.95
N PHE A 215 4.39 14.68 3.51
CA PHE A 215 4.87 15.50 2.41
C PHE A 215 5.63 14.66 1.37
N LEU A 216 6.60 15.27 0.68
CA LEU A 216 7.35 14.66 -0.40
C LEU A 216 8.35 13.61 0.10
N LEU A 217 8.53 12.60 -0.74
CA LEU A 217 9.58 11.59 -0.70
C LEU A 217 10.53 11.83 -1.87
N GLY A 218 11.78 11.42 -1.72
CA GLY A 218 12.75 11.38 -2.80
C GLY A 218 12.79 10.02 -3.49
N ALA A 219 13.41 9.97 -4.66
CA ALA A 219 13.64 8.75 -5.42
C ALA A 219 15.10 8.71 -5.94
N PRO A 220 15.76 7.54 -5.95
CA PRO A 220 15.30 6.29 -5.36
C PRO A 220 15.43 6.33 -3.83
N ASN A 221 14.60 5.59 -3.10
CA ASN A 221 14.86 5.34 -1.68
C ASN A 221 16.04 4.37 -1.49
N TYR A 222 16.67 4.37 -0.32
CA TYR A 222 17.92 3.61 -0.08
C TYR A 222 17.86 2.63 1.11
N TYR A 223 16.75 2.56 1.85
CA TYR A 223 16.59 1.65 2.98
C TYR A 223 16.69 0.16 2.60
N TYR A 224 16.45 -0.21 1.35
CA TYR A 224 16.21 -1.61 0.92
C TYR A 224 17.32 -2.58 1.34
N GLU A 225 18.56 -2.30 0.93
CA GLU A 225 19.70 -3.18 1.18
C GLU A 225 20.00 -3.34 2.69
N PRO A 226 20.21 -2.27 3.47
CA PRO A 226 20.45 -2.39 4.91
C PRO A 226 19.26 -2.97 5.68
N LEU A 227 18.02 -2.68 5.28
CA LEU A 227 16.82 -3.23 5.92
C LEU A 227 16.75 -4.76 5.77
N LEU A 228 16.90 -5.26 4.55
CA LEU A 228 16.81 -6.69 4.28
C LEU A 228 17.96 -7.47 4.93
N HIS A 229 19.17 -6.89 4.94
CA HIS A 229 20.31 -7.47 5.67
C HIS A 229 20.06 -7.53 7.19
N PHE A 230 19.53 -6.46 7.79
CA PHE A 230 19.15 -6.43 9.19
C PHE A 230 18.08 -7.49 9.50
N LEU A 231 17.04 -7.57 8.68
CA LEU A 231 15.90 -8.44 8.92
C LEU A 231 16.25 -9.92 8.81
N GLY A 232 17.23 -10.28 7.97
CA GLY A 232 17.71 -11.66 7.86
C GLY A 232 18.23 -12.22 9.19
N HIS A 233 18.70 -11.34 10.08
CA HIS A 233 19.21 -11.67 11.41
C HIS A 233 18.25 -11.33 12.56
N ASN A 234 17.18 -10.57 12.29
CA ASN A 234 16.20 -10.12 13.28
C ASN A 234 14.76 -10.36 12.78
N PRO A 235 14.38 -11.60 12.40
CA PRO A 235 13.07 -11.87 11.81
C PRO A 235 11.89 -11.71 12.80
N GLU A 236 12.17 -11.67 14.10
CA GLU A 236 11.18 -11.61 15.17
C GLU A 236 10.49 -10.25 15.30
N ILE A 237 11.06 -9.17 14.75
CA ILE A 237 10.48 -7.82 14.85
C ILE A 237 9.05 -7.76 14.29
N HIS A 238 8.23 -6.84 14.80
CA HIS A 238 6.88 -6.59 14.28
C HIS A 238 6.84 -5.39 13.31
N GLY A 239 5.70 -5.14 12.68
CA GLY A 239 5.55 -4.11 11.64
C GLY A 239 5.96 -2.69 12.06
N GLY A 240 5.64 -2.26 13.28
CA GLY A 240 6.07 -0.97 13.83
C GLY A 240 7.59 -0.83 13.93
N GLN A 241 8.28 -1.86 14.44
CA GLN A 241 9.74 -1.91 14.48
C GLN A 241 10.36 -1.95 13.07
N LEU A 242 9.72 -2.66 12.12
CA LEU A 242 10.14 -2.63 10.72
C LEU A 242 10.04 -1.23 10.13
N ALA A 243 8.95 -0.50 10.42
CA ALA A 243 8.78 0.89 9.97
C ALA A 243 9.84 1.82 10.57
N GLU A 244 10.17 1.67 11.86
CA GLU A 244 11.29 2.39 12.49
C GLU A 244 12.62 2.12 11.79
N LYS A 245 12.89 0.86 11.42
CA LYS A 245 14.11 0.51 10.70
C LYS A 245 14.17 1.07 9.28
N ILE A 246 13.03 1.15 8.58
CA ILE A 246 12.95 1.91 7.33
C ILE A 246 13.36 3.37 7.56
N MET A 247 12.80 4.04 8.58
CA MET A 247 13.14 5.43 8.89
C MET A 247 14.61 5.61 9.31
N GLU A 248 15.20 4.63 9.98
CA GLU A 248 16.60 4.66 10.44
C GLU A 248 17.58 4.48 9.28
N PHE A 249 17.30 3.55 8.36
CA PHE A 249 18.18 3.25 7.24
C PHE A 249 17.99 4.18 6.04
N GLU A 250 16.86 4.88 5.95
CA GLU A 250 16.64 5.86 4.91
C GLU A 250 17.44 7.15 5.19
N PRO A 251 18.28 7.63 4.25
CA PRO A 251 18.99 8.88 4.45
C PRO A 251 18.04 10.06 4.65
N LEU A 252 18.37 10.98 5.55
CA LEU A 252 17.55 12.17 5.84
C LEU A 252 17.24 13.02 4.61
N THR A 253 18.04 12.91 3.55
CA THR A 253 17.85 13.61 2.26
C THR A 253 16.78 13.01 1.37
N MET A 254 16.14 11.91 1.77
CA MET A 254 15.21 11.15 0.93
C MET A 254 13.74 11.28 1.33
N TYR A 255 13.46 12.07 2.36
CA TYR A 255 12.09 12.35 2.78
C TYR A 255 12.02 13.71 3.47
N GLN A 256 10.82 14.29 3.51
CA GLN A 256 10.53 15.43 4.40
C GLN A 256 10.00 14.96 5.75
N SER A 257 9.19 13.90 5.75
CA SER A 257 8.62 13.30 6.95
C SER A 257 8.42 11.80 6.75
N TYR A 258 8.44 11.05 7.85
CA TYR A 258 7.81 9.73 7.90
C TYR A 258 6.94 9.61 9.14
N THR A 259 5.80 8.93 9.00
CA THR A 259 4.86 8.65 10.08
C THR A 259 4.44 7.19 9.98
N ALA A 260 4.71 6.42 11.03
CA ALA A 260 4.14 5.10 11.24
C ALA A 260 2.95 5.20 12.19
N ILE A 261 1.83 4.64 11.79
CA ILE A 261 0.61 4.56 12.61
C ILE A 261 0.24 3.12 12.92
N ASP A 262 -0.43 2.92 14.05
CA ASP A 262 -1.13 1.69 14.41
C ASP A 262 -2.54 1.70 13.81
N ASN A 263 -2.82 0.73 12.94
CA ASN A 263 -4.09 0.67 12.23
C ASN A 263 -5.26 0.17 13.10
N GLN A 264 -4.99 -0.57 14.18
CA GLN A 264 -6.02 -0.92 15.16
C GLN A 264 -6.48 0.32 15.92
N ALA A 265 -5.54 1.19 16.30
CA ALA A 265 -5.88 2.50 16.84
C ALA A 265 -6.63 3.35 15.78
N MET A 266 -6.19 3.35 14.52
CA MET A 266 -6.85 4.09 13.43
C MET A 266 -8.32 3.70 13.26
N ALA A 267 -8.68 2.42 13.44
CA ALA A 267 -10.08 1.98 13.41
C ALA A 267 -10.95 2.61 14.51
N SER A 268 -10.35 3.09 15.60
CA SER A 268 -11.06 3.78 16.69
C SER A 268 -11.21 5.29 16.45
N LEU A 269 -10.66 5.83 15.36
CA LEU A 269 -10.64 7.27 15.06
C LEU A 269 -12.02 7.94 15.15
N PRO A 270 -13.14 7.38 14.64
CA PRO A 270 -14.46 8.02 14.72
C PRO A 270 -14.85 8.36 16.17
N SER A 271 -14.58 7.46 17.12
CA SER A 271 -14.89 7.65 18.54
C SER A 271 -14.06 8.76 19.21
N LYS A 272 -12.96 9.17 18.59
CA LYS A 272 -12.01 10.16 19.12
C LYS A 272 -12.17 11.52 18.46
N ILE A 273 -12.44 11.55 17.16
CA ILE A 273 -12.53 12.80 16.40
C ILE A 273 -13.96 13.36 16.35
N ASN A 274 -14.99 12.51 16.30
CA ASN A 274 -16.37 12.98 16.23
C ASN A 274 -16.79 13.80 17.47
N PRO A 275 -16.34 13.50 18.70
CA PRO A 275 -16.56 14.39 19.85
C PRO A 275 -15.97 15.79 19.66
N VAL A 276 -14.78 15.91 19.07
CA VAL A 276 -14.16 17.21 18.74
C VAL A 276 -15.04 17.96 17.75
N ILE A 277 -15.44 17.29 16.67
CA ILE A 277 -16.28 17.88 15.63
C ILE A 277 -17.64 18.32 16.19
N ASN A 278 -18.29 17.49 17.00
CA ASN A 278 -19.56 17.82 17.65
C ASN A 278 -19.42 19.06 18.55
N SER A 279 -18.34 19.15 19.32
CA SER A 279 -18.04 20.32 20.17
C SER A 279 -17.92 21.60 19.34
N ILE A 280 -17.20 21.55 18.21
CA ILE A 280 -17.05 22.68 17.29
C ILE A 280 -18.39 23.09 16.66
N LEU A 281 -19.16 22.11 16.16
CA LEU A 281 -20.46 22.36 15.51
C LEU A 281 -21.51 22.93 16.48
N ALA A 282 -21.44 22.58 17.76
CA ALA A 282 -22.31 23.13 18.81
C ALA A 282 -21.88 24.54 19.28
N ALA A 283 -20.65 24.96 18.95
CA ALA A 283 -20.08 26.23 19.36
C ALA A 283 -20.28 27.33 18.28
N ASN A 284 -19.47 28.39 18.32
CA ASN A 284 -19.60 29.52 17.40
C ASN A 284 -18.85 29.26 16.08
N VAL A 285 -19.38 28.40 15.22
CA VAL A 285 -18.78 28.08 13.90
C VAL A 285 -18.53 29.35 13.06
N ASP A 286 -19.39 30.36 13.20
CA ASP A 286 -19.31 31.64 12.46
C ASP A 286 -18.04 32.44 12.78
N SER A 287 -17.37 32.15 13.89
CA SER A 287 -16.12 32.80 14.27
C SER A 287 -14.87 32.14 13.70
N ILE A 288 -15.00 31.02 12.99
CA ILE A 288 -13.88 30.34 12.34
C ILE A 288 -13.45 31.13 11.09
N GLN A 289 -12.18 31.52 11.07
CA GLN A 289 -11.54 32.24 9.98
C GLN A 289 -10.65 31.28 9.18
N THR A 290 -11.24 30.69 8.15
CA THR A 290 -10.64 29.68 7.26
C THR A 290 -9.35 30.11 6.57
N ASN A 291 -9.13 31.42 6.40
CA ASN A 291 -7.93 32.01 5.80
C ASN A 291 -6.70 32.07 6.74
N THR A 292 -6.87 31.76 8.03
CA THR A 292 -5.79 31.79 9.03
C THR A 292 -5.03 30.47 9.13
N LEU A 293 -5.56 29.40 8.55
CA LEU A 293 -4.96 28.07 8.58
C LEU A 293 -3.71 28.02 7.68
N ALA A 294 -2.60 27.54 8.24
CA ALA A 294 -1.39 27.29 7.46
C ALA A 294 -1.58 26.05 6.58
N THR A 295 -1.93 26.27 5.31
CA THR A 295 -2.17 25.21 4.34
C THR A 295 -0.93 24.89 3.51
N TYR A 296 -0.94 23.71 2.89
CA TYR A 296 -0.01 23.35 1.84
C TYR A 296 -0.75 22.67 0.68
N ASP A 297 -0.29 22.93 -0.54
CA ASP A 297 -0.89 22.37 -1.76
C ASP A 297 -0.08 21.18 -2.27
N TYR A 298 -0.77 20.17 -2.79
CA TYR A 298 -0.16 19.03 -3.47
C TYR A 298 -1.08 18.53 -4.58
N ILE A 299 -0.60 18.54 -5.83
CA ILE A 299 -1.30 18.05 -7.03
C ILE A 299 -2.79 18.43 -7.06
N GLY A 300 -3.05 19.74 -7.08
CA GLY A 300 -4.41 20.29 -7.21
C GLY A 300 -5.29 20.18 -5.97
N ASP A 301 -4.86 19.50 -4.91
CA ASP A 301 -5.56 19.46 -3.63
C ASP A 301 -4.82 20.32 -2.58
N ARG A 302 -5.58 20.81 -1.60
CA ARG A 302 -5.06 21.56 -0.45
C ARG A 302 -5.20 20.75 0.82
N PHE A 303 -4.22 20.91 1.70
CA PHE A 303 -4.12 20.20 2.96
C PHE A 303 -3.75 21.15 4.10
N VAL A 304 -4.08 20.75 5.32
CA VAL A 304 -3.63 21.38 6.57
C VAL A 304 -3.06 20.29 7.46
N ASP A 305 -2.12 20.62 8.34
CA ASP A 305 -1.72 19.69 9.40
C ASP A 305 -2.90 19.40 10.34
N ALA A 306 -3.20 18.12 10.62
CA ALA A 306 -4.41 17.73 11.33
C ALA A 306 -4.49 18.32 12.75
N VAL A 307 -3.39 18.29 13.50
CA VAL A 307 -3.35 18.86 14.86
C VAL A 307 -3.56 20.37 14.82
N THR A 308 -2.87 21.04 13.90
CA THR A 308 -3.01 22.48 13.69
C THR A 308 -4.43 22.87 13.29
N PHE A 309 -5.06 22.10 12.39
CA PHE A 309 -6.42 22.31 11.94
C PHE A 309 -7.40 22.28 13.12
N PHE A 310 -7.43 21.17 13.87
CA PHE A 310 -8.37 21.00 14.96
C PHE A 310 -8.11 21.97 16.11
N ASP A 311 -6.85 22.28 16.45
CA ASP A 311 -6.54 23.28 17.48
C ASP A 311 -7.09 24.65 17.12
N THR A 312 -6.82 25.08 15.89
CA THR A 312 -7.20 26.41 15.40
C THR A 312 -8.71 26.57 15.41
N ILE A 313 -9.45 25.64 14.82
CA ILE A 313 -10.91 25.75 14.72
C ILE A 313 -11.60 25.56 16.07
N THR A 314 -11.07 24.71 16.97
CA THR A 314 -11.58 24.58 18.35
C THR A 314 -11.40 25.89 19.10
N THR A 315 -10.24 26.53 18.95
CA THR A 315 -9.94 27.82 19.59
C THR A 315 -10.83 28.94 19.07
N GLN A 316 -10.93 29.08 17.75
CA GLN A 316 -11.70 30.16 17.12
C GLN A 316 -13.18 30.05 17.45
N SER A 317 -13.76 28.84 17.32
CA SER A 317 -15.17 28.58 17.65
C SER A 317 -15.51 28.68 19.14
N LYS A 318 -14.51 28.74 20.01
CA LYS A 318 -14.64 28.65 21.48
C LYS A 318 -15.34 27.36 21.93
N ALA A 319 -15.12 26.28 21.20
CA ALA A 319 -15.61 24.96 21.53
C ALA A 319 -14.98 24.46 22.84
N ASP A 320 -15.65 23.50 23.48
CA ASP A 320 -15.04 22.79 24.61
C ASP A 320 -13.76 22.08 24.13
N ARG A 321 -12.66 22.32 24.85
CA ARG A 321 -11.33 21.82 24.54
C ARG A 321 -11.07 20.42 25.08
N GLU A 322 -11.89 19.91 26.00
CA GLU A 322 -11.68 18.56 26.57
C GLU A 322 -11.66 17.47 25.47
N PRO A 323 -12.64 17.40 24.54
CA PRO A 323 -12.59 16.45 23.43
C PRO A 323 -11.33 16.57 22.57
N TYR A 324 -10.89 17.81 22.29
CA TYR A 324 -9.67 18.05 21.52
C TYR A 324 -8.44 17.51 22.26
N ASN A 325 -8.33 17.76 23.56
CA ASN A 325 -7.20 17.27 24.38
C ASN A 325 -7.18 15.73 24.42
N GLU A 326 -8.34 15.08 24.54
CA GLU A 326 -8.45 13.62 24.48
C GLU A 326 -8.05 13.07 23.11
N PHE A 327 -8.43 13.76 22.03
CA PHE A 327 -8.01 13.42 20.67
C PHE A 327 -6.49 13.52 20.51
N ILE A 328 -5.86 14.61 20.97
CA ILE A 328 -4.40 14.77 20.93
C ILE A 328 -3.70 13.68 21.77
N LYS A 329 -4.23 13.35 22.94
CA LYS A 329 -3.71 12.24 23.75
C LYS A 329 -3.78 10.92 22.98
N PHE A 330 -4.91 10.62 22.36
CA PHE A 330 -5.06 9.42 21.53
C PHE A 330 -4.07 9.39 20.34
N LEU A 331 -3.85 10.53 19.68
CA LEU A 331 -2.88 10.62 18.59
C LEU A 331 -1.47 10.23 19.07
N ASN A 332 -1.04 10.76 20.22
CA ASN A 332 0.32 10.56 20.72
C ASN A 332 0.53 9.21 21.42
N ASP A 333 -0.47 8.75 22.18
CA ASP A 333 -0.33 7.58 23.05
C ASP A 333 -0.74 6.28 22.34
N SER A 334 -1.46 6.34 21.22
CA SER A 334 -2.06 5.16 20.59
C SER A 334 -1.97 5.12 19.08
N LEU A 335 -2.30 6.21 18.37
CA LEU A 335 -2.34 6.18 16.91
C LEU A 335 -0.95 6.27 16.28
N ILE A 336 -0.19 7.32 16.60
CA ILE A 336 1.12 7.57 16.00
C ILE A 336 2.14 6.73 16.74
N TYR A 337 2.51 5.61 16.12
CA TYR A 337 3.55 4.73 16.64
C TYR A 337 4.93 5.43 16.60
N LYS A 338 5.24 6.08 15.47
CA LYS A 338 6.48 6.85 15.30
C LYS A 338 6.30 7.97 14.30
N VAL A 339 6.94 9.10 14.56
CA VAL A 339 7.10 10.17 13.57
C VAL A 339 8.57 10.59 13.50
N GLN A 340 9.07 10.76 12.28
CA GLN A 340 10.40 11.25 11.99
C GLN A 340 10.29 12.58 11.23
N LYS A 341 10.74 13.65 11.89
CA LYS A 341 10.58 15.04 11.41
C LYS A 341 11.87 15.68 10.90
N GLN A 342 12.99 14.97 10.96
CA GLN A 342 14.32 15.47 10.64
C GLN A 342 14.65 15.41 9.14
N GLY A 343 13.69 15.02 8.29
CA GLY A 343 13.88 14.92 6.84
C GLY A 343 14.24 16.27 6.22
N ILE A 344 15.25 16.27 5.35
CA ILE A 344 15.78 17.43 4.63
C ILE A 344 15.80 17.15 3.12
N LEU A 345 14.72 16.57 2.59
CA LEU A 345 14.58 16.14 1.20
C LEU A 345 15.43 16.94 0.20
N MET A 346 16.34 16.25 -0.47
CA MET A 346 17.28 16.84 -1.41
C MET A 346 16.53 17.60 -2.52
N GLY A 347 17.01 18.81 -2.80
CA GLY A 347 16.39 19.69 -3.80
C GLY A 347 15.13 20.43 -3.32
N SER A 348 14.56 20.07 -2.16
CA SER A 348 13.45 20.84 -1.59
C SER A 348 13.97 22.06 -0.83
N ARG A 349 13.50 23.25 -1.23
CA ARG A 349 13.73 24.50 -0.49
C ARG A 349 12.72 24.70 0.65
N LYS A 350 11.62 23.94 0.64
CA LYS A 350 10.54 24.05 1.63
C LYS A 350 10.83 23.12 2.81
N ARG A 351 11.08 23.71 3.98
CA ARG A 351 11.05 23.01 5.25
C ARG A 351 9.72 23.28 5.92
N HIS A 352 8.90 22.24 6.06
CA HIS A 352 7.73 22.31 6.90
C HIS A 352 8.21 22.25 8.36
N GLN A 353 7.84 23.24 9.14
CA GLN A 353 8.05 23.25 10.59
C GLN A 353 6.70 23.03 11.25
N ASN A 354 6.69 22.40 12.43
CA ASN A 354 5.48 22.22 13.25
C ASN A 354 4.35 21.46 12.55
N TYR A 355 4.63 20.23 12.11
CA TYR A 355 3.62 19.30 11.65
C TYR A 355 3.53 18.08 12.58
N SER A 356 2.38 17.44 12.59
CA SER A 356 2.03 16.28 13.43
C SER A 356 2.51 14.96 12.83
N GLY A 357 2.65 14.88 11.50
CA GLY A 357 2.86 13.65 10.75
C GLY A 357 1.60 13.18 10.02
N LEU A 358 0.47 13.84 10.22
CA LEU A 358 -0.81 13.59 9.55
C LEU A 358 -1.39 14.89 8.99
N GLY A 359 -1.63 14.93 7.69
CA GLY A 359 -2.43 15.96 7.04
C GLY A 359 -3.93 15.66 7.09
N ILE A 360 -4.73 16.69 6.84
CA ILE A 360 -6.15 16.58 6.52
C ILE A 360 -6.41 17.33 5.22
N PHE A 361 -7.19 16.75 4.33
CA PHE A 361 -7.69 17.41 3.14
C PHE A 361 -8.52 18.63 3.54
N TYR A 362 -8.27 19.75 2.88
CA TYR A 362 -8.90 21.02 3.16
C TYR A 362 -9.57 21.54 1.90
N PRO A 363 -10.84 21.16 1.64
CA PRO A 363 -11.57 21.58 0.46
C PRO A 363 -11.69 23.11 0.42
N GLN A 364 -11.62 23.69 -0.78
CA GLN A 364 -11.88 25.11 -1.01
C GLN A 364 -13.31 25.39 -1.46
N SER A 365 -14.06 24.34 -1.82
CA SER A 365 -15.44 24.44 -2.27
C SER A 365 -16.21 23.16 -1.97
N LYS A 366 -17.55 23.24 -2.01
CA LYS A 366 -18.40 22.04 -1.90
C LYS A 366 -18.14 21.03 -3.00
N ALA A 367 -17.89 21.48 -4.22
CA ALA A 367 -17.57 20.59 -5.35
C ALA A 367 -16.27 19.80 -5.10
N GLU A 368 -15.27 20.41 -4.47
CA GLU A 368 -14.05 19.71 -4.06
C GLU A 368 -14.28 18.70 -2.94
N LEU A 369 -15.15 19.01 -1.97
CA LEU A 369 -15.54 18.07 -0.92
C LEU A 369 -16.30 16.87 -1.52
N GLU A 370 -17.31 17.12 -2.35
CA GLU A 370 -18.14 16.11 -3.01
C GLU A 370 -17.32 15.12 -3.84
N LYS A 371 -16.21 15.58 -4.44
CA LYS A 371 -15.26 14.72 -5.19
C LYS A 371 -14.77 13.52 -4.36
N TYR A 372 -14.61 13.67 -3.04
CA TYR A 372 -14.00 12.65 -2.18
C TYR A 372 -14.94 12.09 -1.11
N GLN A 373 -16.19 12.55 -1.02
CA GLN A 373 -17.16 12.09 -0.01
C GLN A 373 -17.42 10.57 -0.04
N TYR A 374 -17.08 9.91 -1.13
CA TYR A 374 -17.16 8.46 -1.26
C TYR A 374 -16.13 7.70 -0.40
N LEU A 375 -15.05 8.36 0.06
CA LEU A 375 -14.05 7.75 0.93
C LEU A 375 -14.65 7.52 2.35
N PRO A 376 -14.30 6.40 3.01
CA PRO A 376 -14.91 6.02 4.30
C PRO A 376 -14.71 7.06 5.39
N VAL A 377 -13.66 7.86 5.30
CA VAL A 377 -13.37 8.92 6.25
C VAL A 377 -14.47 10.00 6.29
N PHE A 378 -15.15 10.28 5.17
CA PHE A 378 -16.18 11.33 5.11
C PHE A 378 -17.58 10.80 5.45
N SER A 379 -17.80 9.49 5.36
CA SER A 379 -19.07 8.85 5.71
C SER A 379 -19.10 8.34 7.16
N GLU A 380 -17.94 7.95 7.72
CA GLU A 380 -17.85 7.42 9.08
C GLU A 380 -17.40 8.48 10.11
N LEU A 381 -16.70 9.52 9.66
CA LEU A 381 -16.40 10.68 10.48
C LEU A 381 -17.31 11.84 10.05
N LYS A 382 -17.59 12.73 11.00
CA LYS A 382 -18.36 13.96 10.76
C LYS A 382 -17.58 15.04 10.01
N LEU A 383 -16.56 14.67 9.24
CA LEU A 383 -15.70 15.63 8.53
C LEU A 383 -16.46 16.36 7.42
N ALA A 384 -17.32 15.66 6.67
CA ALA A 384 -18.15 16.31 5.66
C ALA A 384 -19.09 17.35 6.29
N GLU A 385 -19.76 16.99 7.40
CA GLU A 385 -20.61 17.91 8.18
C GLU A 385 -19.82 19.15 8.65
N LEU A 386 -18.61 18.95 9.18
CA LEU A 386 -17.74 20.04 9.61
C LEU A 386 -17.37 20.96 8.45
N PHE A 387 -16.91 20.39 7.33
CA PHE A 387 -16.51 21.17 6.16
C PHE A 387 -17.68 21.93 5.57
N ASP A 388 -18.86 21.33 5.44
CA ASP A 388 -20.06 22.03 5.00
C ASP A 388 -20.41 23.23 5.90
N ALA A 389 -20.23 23.11 7.21
CA ALA A 389 -20.50 24.19 8.15
C ALA A 389 -19.54 25.38 8.00
N ILE A 390 -18.27 25.12 7.66
CA ILE A 390 -17.23 26.16 7.53
C ILE A 390 -17.02 26.67 6.10
N LEU A 391 -17.44 25.93 5.06
CA LEU A 391 -17.27 26.31 3.64
C LEU A 391 -18.38 27.19 3.07
N VAL A 392 -19.56 27.22 3.68
CA VAL A 392 -20.74 27.94 3.16
C VAL A 392 -20.61 29.47 3.26
N ARG A 393 -19.43 30.00 3.59
CA ARG A 393 -19.28 31.36 4.13
C ARG A 393 -18.10 32.11 3.54
#